data_AF-A0A382BN75-F1
#
_entry.id   AF-A0A382BN75-F1
#
_cell.length_a   1.000
_cell.length_b   1.000
_cell.length_c   1.000
_cell.angle_alpha   90.00
_cell.angle_beta   90.00
_cell.angle_gamma   90.00
#
_symmetry.space_group_name_H-M   'P 1'
#
loop_
_entity.id
_entity.type
_entity.pdbx_description
1 polymer ?
#
loop_
_entity_poly.entity_id
_entity_poly.type
_entity_poly.pdbx_seq_one_letter_code
_entity_poly.pdbx_strand_id
1 'polypeptide(L)'
;MERPIIKPIGSPLRDLDTPALFIDKDQIIRNWMAVKSSFLATGTRVRSNGSVFRTPAIYHMLEVTSVYVDTVSEGLVFASAGFEDITVGRMPVSDNGGLLESLISQSNLTICISSKKEFEYLKDLTETFSTSNEVNILIRVSLEHAQMGIEIETIDWEEIEELSSSNGFHKIGFIFRLPIESTLDQNIAMLDDLSGYFKENDPCNSMTQHPVVAFASSITDPQITSSFITEIIEDPLILEPSINNQEGVVPFGVLSSVMSRPEPALALIDCGQKAISTDRGVPGISGMRGAHIEKMSAEHGFVILGPESSSLNLGEKIVLSPSDIGDTFNLYDYVNVLSDEKLTAIWKVEARGKYV
;
A
#
# COMPACT_ATOMS: atom_id res chain seq x y z
N MET A 1 10.79 -12.23 -10.38
CA MET A 1 11.71 -13.37 -10.26
C MET A 1 10.91 -14.60 -10.58
N GLU A 2 11.06 -15.15 -11.79
CA GLU A 2 10.24 -16.28 -12.23
C GLU A 2 10.78 -17.59 -11.64
N ARG A 3 10.20 -18.08 -10.53
CA ARG A 3 10.05 -19.52 -10.23
C ARG A 3 8.90 -19.73 -9.24
N PRO A 4 7.84 -20.48 -9.58
CA PRO A 4 7.05 -21.13 -8.53
C PRO A 4 8.00 -22.06 -7.74
N ILE A 5 7.96 -21.97 -6.42
CA ILE A 5 8.84 -22.72 -5.51
C ILE A 5 8.75 -24.23 -5.78
N ILE A 6 9.91 -24.91 -5.72
CA ILE A 6 10.06 -26.36 -5.96
C ILE A 6 9.72 -27.19 -4.70
N LYS A 7 9.58 -26.54 -3.55
CA LYS A 7 9.28 -27.20 -2.27
C LYS A 7 7.80 -27.55 -2.15
N PRO A 8 7.48 -28.74 -1.62
CA PRO A 8 6.09 -29.14 -1.39
C PRO A 8 5.44 -28.29 -0.29
N ILE A 9 4.12 -28.20 -0.36
CA ILE A 9 3.29 -27.73 0.77
C ILE A 9 3.67 -28.53 2.02
N GLY A 10 3.76 -27.84 3.15
CA GLY A 10 4.21 -28.36 4.44
C GLY A 10 5.69 -28.16 4.72
N SER A 11 6.49 -27.74 3.73
CA SER A 11 7.91 -27.42 3.96
C SER A 11 8.08 -26.25 4.94
N PRO A 12 8.99 -26.35 5.92
CA PRO A 12 9.37 -25.24 6.78
C PRO A 12 9.88 -24.04 5.97
N LEU A 13 9.68 -22.82 6.48
CA LEU A 13 10.23 -21.59 5.89
C LEU A 13 11.74 -21.73 5.63
N ARG A 14 12.48 -22.26 6.62
CA ARG A 14 13.94 -22.46 6.53
C ARG A 14 14.36 -23.50 5.49
N ASP A 15 13.44 -24.23 4.88
CA ASP A 15 13.74 -25.19 3.81
C ASP A 15 13.44 -24.66 2.41
N LEU A 16 12.79 -23.49 2.30
CA LEU A 16 12.48 -22.85 1.02
C LEU A 16 13.74 -22.43 0.25
N ASP A 17 13.73 -22.57 -1.07
CA ASP A 17 14.84 -22.08 -1.90
C ASP A 17 14.90 -20.54 -1.82
N THR A 18 16.10 -19.97 -1.85
CA THR A 18 16.34 -18.53 -1.66
C THR A 18 16.82 -17.86 -2.95
N PRO A 19 16.61 -16.54 -3.11
CA PRO A 19 15.81 -15.67 -2.24
C PRO A 19 14.30 -15.88 -2.41
N ALA A 20 13.54 -15.90 -1.30
CA ALA A 20 12.10 -16.16 -1.32
C ALA A 20 11.30 -15.12 -0.54
N LEU A 21 10.38 -14.43 -1.21
CA LEU A 21 9.36 -13.61 -0.58
C LEU A 21 8.33 -14.49 0.11
N PHE A 22 8.01 -14.18 1.36
CA PHE A 22 6.98 -14.88 2.12
C PHE A 22 6.13 -13.92 2.94
N ILE A 23 4.95 -14.42 3.33
CA ILE A 23 4.09 -13.86 4.37
C ILE A 23 3.74 -14.93 5.40
N ASP A 24 3.55 -14.52 6.65
CA ASP A 24 2.89 -15.31 7.69
C ASP A 24 1.41 -14.93 7.73
N LYS A 25 0.56 -15.83 7.24
CA LYS A 25 -0.88 -15.56 7.12
C LYS A 25 -1.55 -15.47 8.49
N ASP A 26 -1.09 -16.24 9.47
CA ASP A 26 -1.70 -16.29 10.80
C ASP A 26 -1.41 -14.97 11.52
N GLN A 27 -0.23 -14.41 11.31
CA GLN A 27 0.12 -13.09 11.81
C GLN A 27 -0.66 -11.98 11.13
N ILE A 28 -0.76 -12.01 9.81
CA ILE A 28 -1.49 -10.99 9.05
C ILE A 28 -2.97 -10.97 9.44
N ILE A 29 -3.61 -12.14 9.63
CA ILE A 29 -4.99 -12.23 10.10
C ILE A 29 -5.14 -11.61 11.50
N ARG A 30 -4.23 -11.93 12.43
CA ARG A 30 -4.24 -11.33 13.79
C ARG A 30 -4.08 -9.82 13.75
N ASN A 31 -3.17 -9.32 12.91
CA ASN A 31 -2.95 -7.88 12.76
C ASN A 31 -4.18 -7.19 12.18
N TRP A 32 -4.81 -7.79 11.16
CA TRP A 32 -6.04 -7.25 10.59
C TRP A 32 -7.21 -7.19 11.56
N MET A 33 -7.37 -8.21 12.42
CA MET A 33 -8.37 -8.17 13.50
C MET A 33 -8.13 -7.00 14.46
N ALA A 34 -6.86 -6.69 14.76
CA ALA A 34 -6.50 -5.56 15.60
C ALA A 34 -6.74 -4.21 14.90
N VAL A 35 -6.38 -4.08 13.62
CA VAL A 35 -6.74 -2.90 12.80
C VAL A 35 -8.25 -2.70 12.86
N LYS A 36 -9.05 -3.69 12.48
CA LYS A 36 -10.51 -3.62 12.52
C LYS A 36 -11.01 -3.15 13.90
N SER A 37 -10.47 -3.71 14.97
CA SER A 37 -10.85 -3.35 16.35
C SER A 37 -10.54 -1.89 16.71
N SER A 38 -9.40 -1.34 16.26
CA SER A 38 -9.03 0.06 16.49
C SER A 38 -9.99 1.05 15.81
N PHE A 39 -10.57 0.68 14.67
CA PHE A 39 -11.53 1.51 13.94
C PHE A 39 -12.99 1.34 14.38
N LEU A 40 -13.35 0.27 15.11
CA LEU A 40 -14.73 0.03 15.55
C LEU A 40 -15.31 1.20 16.35
N ALA A 41 -14.49 1.87 17.17
CA ALA A 41 -14.93 2.96 18.04
C ALA A 41 -14.97 4.32 17.33
N THR A 42 -14.25 4.50 16.22
CA THR A 42 -14.20 5.77 15.49
C THR A 42 -15.36 5.93 14.53
N GLY A 43 -15.90 4.82 14.01
CA GLY A 43 -16.93 4.83 12.96
C GLY A 43 -16.39 5.22 11.58
N THR A 44 -15.09 5.48 11.47
CA THR A 44 -14.41 5.80 10.20
C THR A 44 -14.35 4.57 9.31
N ARG A 45 -14.66 4.71 8.03
CA ARG A 45 -14.50 3.61 7.06
C ARG A 45 -13.01 3.30 6.87
N VAL A 46 -12.69 2.05 6.58
CA VAL A 46 -11.32 1.62 6.27
C VAL A 46 -11.32 0.95 4.90
N ARG A 47 -10.35 1.35 4.08
CA ARG A 47 -10.06 0.79 2.75
C ARG A 47 -8.63 0.31 2.71
N SER A 48 -8.39 -0.88 2.18
CA SER A 48 -7.04 -1.44 2.10
C SER A 48 -6.25 -0.99 0.89
N ASN A 49 -4.95 -0.74 1.06
CA ASN A 49 -4.07 -0.36 -0.05
C ASN A 49 -3.57 -1.58 -0.84
N GLY A 50 -4.36 -1.97 -1.87
CA GLY A 50 -4.09 -3.01 -2.86
C GLY A 50 -2.70 -2.99 -3.50
N SER A 51 -2.13 -1.80 -3.69
CA SER A 51 -0.81 -1.61 -4.32
C SER A 51 0.37 -2.12 -3.50
N VAL A 52 0.19 -2.35 -2.19
CA VAL A 52 1.27 -2.86 -1.34
C VAL A 52 1.61 -4.31 -1.72
N PHE A 53 0.63 -5.20 -1.69
CA PHE A 53 0.86 -6.63 -1.91
C PHE A 53 0.61 -7.07 -3.35
N ARG A 54 -0.16 -6.30 -4.13
CA ARG A 54 -0.45 -6.57 -5.56
C ARG A 54 -1.02 -7.96 -5.85
N THR A 55 -1.62 -8.60 -4.86
CA THR A 55 -2.32 -9.88 -4.98
C THR A 55 -3.71 -9.75 -4.35
N PRO A 56 -4.80 -10.00 -5.09
CA PRO A 56 -6.15 -10.01 -4.51
C PRO A 56 -6.32 -11.09 -3.42
N ALA A 57 -5.51 -12.15 -3.43
CA ALA A 57 -5.64 -13.29 -2.53
C ALA A 57 -5.51 -12.92 -1.04
N ILE A 58 -4.62 -11.98 -0.71
CA ILE A 58 -4.46 -11.53 0.69
C ILE A 58 -5.72 -10.80 1.19
N TYR A 59 -6.34 -9.99 0.34
CA TYR A 59 -7.53 -9.21 0.70
C TYR A 59 -8.78 -10.08 0.78
N HIS A 60 -8.88 -11.11 -0.08
CA HIS A 60 -9.89 -12.15 0.05
C HIS A 60 -9.75 -12.93 1.36
N MET A 61 -8.52 -13.31 1.73
CA MET A 61 -8.26 -13.96 3.03
C MET A 61 -8.68 -13.08 4.21
N LEU A 62 -8.52 -11.76 4.10
CA LEU A 62 -8.87 -10.79 5.13
C LEU A 62 -10.34 -10.35 5.10
N GLU A 63 -11.13 -10.87 4.16
CA GLU A 63 -12.53 -10.48 3.93
C GLU A 63 -12.66 -8.95 3.74
N VAL A 64 -11.74 -8.37 2.98
CA VAL A 64 -11.78 -6.96 2.56
C VAL A 64 -12.72 -6.83 1.36
N THR A 65 -13.55 -5.79 1.36
CA THR A 65 -14.53 -5.55 0.29
C THR A 65 -14.21 -4.32 -0.56
N SER A 66 -13.37 -3.41 -0.05
CA SER A 66 -12.99 -2.16 -0.71
C SER A 66 -11.47 -2.01 -0.75
N VAL A 67 -10.96 -1.60 -1.91
CA VAL A 67 -9.51 -1.46 -2.13
C VAL A 67 -9.16 -0.12 -2.76
N TYR A 68 -7.99 0.39 -2.39
CA TYR A 68 -7.30 1.45 -3.10
C TYR A 68 -6.17 0.82 -3.91
N VAL A 69 -5.93 1.30 -5.13
CA VAL A 69 -4.82 0.91 -6.01
C VAL A 69 -4.23 2.15 -6.66
N ASP A 70 -2.99 2.11 -7.13
CA ASP A 70 -2.33 3.32 -7.65
C ASP A 70 -2.59 3.54 -9.14
N THR A 71 -3.11 2.54 -9.84
CA THR A 71 -3.28 2.54 -11.30
C THR A 71 -4.57 1.85 -11.73
N VAL A 72 -5.05 2.20 -12.92
CA VAL A 72 -6.27 1.60 -13.50
C VAL A 72 -6.05 0.11 -13.78
N SER A 73 -4.86 -0.28 -14.23
CA SER A 73 -4.51 -1.67 -14.55
C SER A 73 -4.44 -2.56 -13.31
N GLU A 74 -3.95 -2.04 -12.18
CA GLU A 74 -4.10 -2.72 -10.89
C GLU A 74 -5.60 -2.85 -10.55
N GLY A 75 -6.37 -1.78 -10.72
CA GLY A 75 -7.82 -1.78 -10.51
C GLY A 75 -8.54 -2.88 -11.29
N LEU A 76 -8.21 -3.07 -12.58
CA LEU A 76 -8.77 -4.14 -13.40
C LEU A 76 -8.42 -5.54 -12.90
N VAL A 77 -7.23 -5.73 -12.34
CA VAL A 77 -6.84 -7.01 -11.71
C VAL A 77 -7.73 -7.29 -10.50
N PHE A 78 -7.97 -6.29 -9.65
CA PHE A 78 -8.84 -6.43 -8.49
C PHE A 78 -10.32 -6.58 -8.89
N ALA A 79 -10.80 -5.83 -9.87
CA ALA A 79 -12.16 -5.98 -10.41
C ALA A 79 -12.38 -7.40 -10.96
N SER A 80 -11.42 -7.93 -11.73
CA SER A 80 -11.46 -9.31 -12.25
C SER A 80 -11.45 -10.37 -11.14
N ALA A 81 -10.94 -10.02 -9.96
CA ALA A 81 -10.94 -10.87 -8.78
C ALA A 81 -12.20 -10.69 -7.90
N GLY A 82 -13.18 -9.89 -8.34
CA GLY A 82 -14.48 -9.71 -7.68
C GLY A 82 -14.56 -8.52 -6.71
N PHE A 83 -13.59 -7.59 -6.73
CA PHE A 83 -13.70 -6.35 -5.97
C PHE A 83 -14.56 -5.34 -6.72
N GLU A 84 -15.67 -4.91 -6.10
CA GLU A 84 -16.59 -3.95 -6.72
C GLU A 84 -16.32 -2.51 -6.29
N ASP A 85 -15.84 -2.26 -5.07
CA ASP A 85 -15.55 -0.91 -4.57
C ASP A 85 -14.04 -0.61 -4.68
N ILE A 86 -13.66 0.14 -5.72
CA ILE A 86 -12.27 0.38 -6.08
C ILE A 86 -11.99 1.88 -6.14
N THR A 87 -10.94 2.32 -5.44
CA THR A 87 -10.36 3.66 -5.58
C THR A 87 -9.06 3.57 -6.36
N VAL A 88 -8.95 4.30 -7.48
CA VAL A 88 -7.71 4.42 -8.24
C VAL A 88 -7.03 5.74 -7.90
N GLY A 89 -5.80 5.67 -7.45
CA GLY A 89 -5.04 6.77 -6.86
C GLY A 89 -4.55 7.85 -7.81
N ARG A 90 -4.59 7.59 -9.12
CA ARG A 90 -4.10 8.48 -10.17
C ARG A 90 -4.89 8.33 -11.46
N MET A 91 -5.05 9.43 -12.17
CA MET A 91 -5.58 9.43 -13.54
C MET A 91 -4.56 8.81 -14.51
N PRO A 92 -4.95 7.93 -15.45
CA PRO A 92 -4.05 7.51 -16.52
C PRO A 92 -3.75 8.70 -17.44
N VAL A 93 -2.49 8.84 -17.87
CA VAL A 93 -2.07 9.91 -18.82
C VAL A 93 -2.75 9.74 -20.18
N SER A 94 -3.09 8.51 -20.54
CA SER A 94 -3.85 8.18 -21.75
C SER A 94 -4.58 6.86 -21.55
N ASP A 95 -5.86 6.79 -21.91
CA ASP A 95 -6.65 5.55 -21.87
C ASP A 95 -6.49 4.70 -23.15
N ASN A 96 -5.25 4.31 -23.45
CA ASN A 96 -4.91 3.54 -24.65
C ASN A 96 -5.50 2.12 -24.59
N GLY A 97 -6.77 1.98 -25.01
CA GLY A 97 -7.48 0.71 -25.07
C GLY A 97 -8.75 0.63 -24.23
N GLY A 98 -9.25 1.74 -23.68
CA GLY A 98 -10.52 1.75 -22.93
C GLY A 98 -10.42 1.04 -21.59
N LEU A 99 -9.25 1.08 -20.93
CA LEU A 99 -9.02 0.44 -19.64
C LEU A 99 -9.83 1.12 -18.54
N LEU A 100 -9.92 2.45 -18.57
CA LEU A 100 -10.71 3.20 -17.60
C LEU A 100 -12.20 2.89 -17.78
N GLU A 101 -12.71 2.94 -19.02
CA GLU A 101 -14.09 2.53 -19.33
C GLU A 101 -14.36 1.08 -18.88
N SER A 102 -13.43 0.18 -19.16
CA SER A 102 -13.53 -1.23 -18.75
C SER A 102 -13.62 -1.36 -17.23
N LEU A 103 -12.86 -0.58 -16.46
CA LEU A 103 -12.89 -0.61 -15.00
C LEU A 103 -14.21 -0.04 -14.46
N ILE A 104 -14.67 1.08 -15.03
CA ILE A 104 -15.97 1.69 -14.70
C ILE A 104 -17.13 0.71 -14.97
N SER A 105 -17.04 -0.10 -16.02
CA SER A 105 -18.09 -1.09 -16.34
C SER A 105 -18.13 -2.28 -15.37
N GLN A 106 -17.05 -2.53 -14.63
CA GLN A 106 -16.88 -3.71 -13.76
C GLN A 106 -16.88 -3.37 -12.26
N SER A 107 -16.87 -2.10 -11.90
CA SER A 107 -16.72 -1.66 -10.50
C SER A 107 -17.45 -0.35 -10.24
N ASN A 108 -17.78 -0.11 -8.98
CA ASN A 108 -18.07 1.22 -8.45
C ASN A 108 -16.73 1.96 -8.28
N LEU A 109 -16.34 2.71 -9.31
CA LEU A 109 -15.04 3.38 -9.36
C LEU A 109 -15.07 4.70 -8.61
N THR A 110 -14.04 4.92 -7.80
CA THR A 110 -13.59 6.24 -7.37
C THR A 110 -12.23 6.52 -8.02
N ILE A 111 -12.05 7.66 -8.68
CA ILE A 111 -10.77 8.03 -9.29
C ILE A 111 -10.20 9.30 -8.67
N CYS A 112 -8.92 9.28 -8.34
CA CYS A 112 -8.24 10.43 -7.79
C CYS A 112 -7.67 11.30 -8.92
N ILE A 113 -7.89 12.60 -8.79
CA ILE A 113 -7.31 13.63 -9.66
C ILE A 113 -6.43 14.57 -8.84
N SER A 114 -5.47 15.19 -9.50
CA SER A 114 -4.45 16.04 -8.90
C SER A 114 -4.29 17.38 -9.62
N SER A 115 -5.09 17.64 -10.66
CA SER A 115 -5.13 18.93 -11.33
C SER A 115 -6.46 19.18 -12.06
N LYS A 116 -6.75 20.45 -12.33
CA LYS A 116 -7.89 20.85 -13.17
C LYS A 116 -7.87 20.21 -14.57
N LYS A 117 -6.68 20.04 -15.15
CA LYS A 117 -6.54 19.40 -16.47
C LYS A 117 -6.94 17.93 -16.46
N GLU A 118 -6.62 17.22 -15.39
CA GLU A 118 -7.07 15.83 -15.22
C GLU A 118 -8.58 15.74 -15.05
N PHE A 119 -9.17 16.74 -14.38
CA PHE A 119 -10.62 16.86 -14.29
C PHE A 119 -11.26 17.01 -15.68
N GLU A 120 -10.83 18.01 -16.46
CA GLU A 120 -11.34 18.26 -17.82
C GLU A 120 -11.18 17.03 -18.71
N TYR A 121 -10.02 16.37 -18.63
CA TYR A 121 -9.75 15.16 -19.38
C TYR A 121 -10.68 13.99 -18.99
N LEU A 122 -10.94 13.81 -17.70
CA LEU A 122 -11.88 12.78 -17.23
C LEU A 122 -13.30 13.05 -17.74
N LYS A 123 -13.75 14.32 -17.72
CA LYS A 123 -15.06 14.73 -18.25
C LYS A 123 -15.18 14.41 -19.75
N ASP A 124 -14.18 14.79 -20.54
CA ASP A 124 -14.17 14.51 -21.98
C ASP A 124 -14.21 13.00 -22.25
N LEU A 125 -13.50 12.19 -21.44
CA LEU A 125 -13.51 10.75 -21.56
C LEU A 125 -14.88 10.15 -21.22
N THR A 126 -15.50 10.55 -20.11
CA THR A 126 -16.79 9.99 -19.67
C THR A 126 -17.92 10.29 -20.65
N GLU A 127 -17.88 11.44 -21.35
CA GLU A 127 -18.83 11.75 -22.43
C GLU A 127 -18.73 10.80 -23.64
N THR A 128 -17.56 10.17 -23.84
CA THR A 128 -17.33 9.22 -24.95
C THR A 128 -17.63 7.76 -24.58
N PHE A 129 -17.82 7.46 -23.29
CA PHE A 129 -18.03 6.09 -22.83
C PHE A 129 -19.42 5.57 -23.21
N SER A 130 -19.47 4.27 -23.50
CA SER A 130 -20.70 3.54 -23.82
C SER A 130 -21.47 3.12 -22.56
N THR A 131 -20.81 3.12 -21.41
CA THR A 131 -21.41 2.79 -20.10
C THR A 131 -22.11 4.01 -19.50
N SER A 132 -23.21 3.78 -18.79
CA SER A 132 -23.92 4.80 -18.00
C SER A 132 -23.50 4.83 -16.53
N ASN A 133 -22.50 4.04 -16.14
CA ASN A 133 -22.03 4.01 -14.76
C ASN A 133 -21.36 5.34 -14.41
N GLU A 134 -21.77 5.91 -13.28
CA GLU A 134 -21.18 7.14 -12.76
C GLU A 134 -19.84 6.86 -12.06
N VAL A 135 -18.97 7.85 -12.06
CA VAL A 135 -17.65 7.80 -11.41
C VAL A 135 -17.64 8.72 -10.20
N ASN A 136 -17.05 8.26 -9.08
CA ASN A 136 -16.76 9.14 -7.96
C ASN A 136 -15.36 9.75 -8.12
N ILE A 137 -15.15 10.96 -7.62
CA ILE A 137 -13.87 11.67 -7.72
C ILE A 137 -13.33 11.96 -6.32
N LEU A 138 -12.04 11.75 -6.12
CA LEU A 138 -11.30 12.31 -4.99
C LEU A 138 -10.26 13.31 -5.48
N ILE A 139 -10.39 14.56 -5.08
CA ILE A 139 -9.42 15.61 -5.37
C ILE A 139 -8.25 15.45 -4.40
N ARG A 140 -7.05 15.21 -4.94
CA ARG A 140 -5.85 15.08 -4.14
C ARG A 140 -5.39 16.45 -3.65
N VAL A 141 -5.36 16.63 -2.34
CA VAL A 141 -4.88 17.86 -1.70
C VAL A 141 -3.40 17.69 -1.35
N SER A 142 -2.60 18.68 -1.75
CA SER A 142 -1.18 18.78 -1.39
C SER A 142 -1.05 19.52 -0.06
N LEU A 143 -0.26 18.96 0.85
CA LEU A 143 0.00 19.47 2.19
C LEU A 143 1.47 19.87 2.41
N GLU A 144 2.33 19.63 1.44
CA GLU A 144 3.74 20.03 1.49
C GLU A 144 4.29 20.33 0.09
N HIS A 145 5.45 21.00 0.04
CA HIS A 145 6.12 21.30 -1.22
C HIS A 145 6.52 20.01 -1.95
N ALA A 146 6.36 20.00 -3.28
CA ALA A 146 6.69 18.86 -4.14
C ALA A 146 5.87 17.57 -3.87
N GLN A 147 4.73 17.67 -3.19
CA GLN A 147 3.72 16.62 -3.13
C GLN A 147 2.73 16.75 -4.30
N MET A 148 2.31 15.62 -4.86
CA MET A 148 1.28 15.59 -5.90
C MET A 148 -0.07 16.01 -5.31
N GLY A 149 -0.76 16.95 -5.97
CA GLY A 149 -2.08 17.41 -5.57
C GLY A 149 -2.28 18.90 -5.87
N ILE A 150 -3.47 19.38 -5.52
CA ILE A 150 -3.87 20.79 -5.59
C ILE A 150 -3.68 21.40 -4.20
N GLU A 151 -3.15 22.63 -4.13
CA GLU A 151 -3.09 23.39 -2.88
C GLU A 151 -4.52 23.74 -2.44
N ILE A 152 -4.84 23.53 -1.16
CA ILE A 152 -6.23 23.62 -0.68
C ILE A 152 -6.82 25.01 -0.92
N GLU A 153 -6.02 26.07 -0.77
CA GLU A 153 -6.44 27.46 -0.95
C GLU A 153 -6.75 27.82 -2.41
N THR A 154 -6.32 26.99 -3.35
CA THR A 154 -6.52 27.18 -4.80
C THR A 154 -7.73 26.44 -5.34
N ILE A 155 -8.44 25.69 -4.48
CA ILE A 155 -9.65 24.98 -4.86
C ILE A 155 -10.76 25.99 -5.21
N ASP A 156 -11.32 25.81 -6.40
CA ASP A 156 -12.50 26.53 -6.85
C ASP A 156 -13.76 25.75 -6.46
N TRP A 157 -14.44 26.21 -5.41
CA TRP A 157 -15.64 25.55 -4.88
C TRP A 157 -16.84 25.65 -5.82
N GLU A 158 -16.96 26.72 -6.62
CA GLU A 158 -18.02 26.85 -7.62
C GLU A 158 -17.85 25.81 -8.73
N GLU A 159 -16.60 25.59 -9.15
CA GLU A 159 -16.26 24.52 -10.08
C GLU A 159 -16.64 23.17 -9.49
N ILE A 160 -16.23 22.84 -8.25
CA ILE A 160 -16.62 21.57 -7.61
C ILE A 160 -18.14 21.34 -7.60
N GLU A 161 -18.94 22.38 -7.32
CA GLU A 161 -20.40 22.27 -7.36
C GLU A 161 -20.93 21.99 -8.78
N GLU A 162 -20.39 22.68 -9.79
CA GLU A 162 -20.75 22.44 -11.19
C GLU A 162 -20.46 21.00 -11.60
N LEU A 163 -19.31 20.49 -11.19
CA LEU A 163 -18.87 19.12 -11.49
C LEU A 163 -19.74 18.09 -10.78
N SER A 164 -20.13 18.35 -9.53
CA SER A 164 -21.05 17.50 -8.79
C SER A 164 -22.44 17.41 -9.44
N SER A 165 -22.80 18.42 -10.25
CA SER A 165 -24.07 18.50 -10.98
C SER A 165 -23.99 17.96 -12.41
N SER A 166 -22.80 17.58 -12.88
CA SER A 166 -22.57 17.12 -14.24
C SER A 166 -22.87 15.63 -14.42
N ASN A 167 -23.37 15.25 -15.59
CA ASN A 167 -23.78 13.87 -15.87
C ASN A 167 -22.57 12.93 -15.91
N GLY A 168 -22.67 11.75 -15.29
CA GLY A 168 -21.58 10.76 -15.23
C GLY A 168 -20.74 10.82 -13.96
N PHE A 169 -21.01 11.74 -13.03
CA PHE A 169 -20.33 11.83 -11.74
C PHE A 169 -21.32 11.77 -10.58
N HIS A 170 -20.99 10.98 -9.55
CA HIS A 170 -21.89 10.73 -8.43
C HIS A 170 -21.49 11.49 -7.15
N LYS A 171 -20.21 11.38 -6.74
CA LYS A 171 -19.67 12.04 -5.55
C LYS A 171 -18.31 12.63 -5.82
N ILE A 172 -18.10 13.84 -5.31
CA ILE A 172 -16.78 14.47 -5.22
C ILE A 172 -16.37 14.49 -3.76
N GLY A 173 -15.12 14.15 -3.48
CA GLY A 173 -14.49 14.24 -2.17
C GLY A 173 -13.02 14.61 -2.30
N PHE A 174 -12.28 14.48 -1.21
CA PHE A 174 -10.91 14.91 -1.11
C PHE A 174 -10.04 13.81 -0.50
N ILE A 175 -8.80 13.72 -0.94
CA ILE A 175 -7.83 12.74 -0.46
C ILE A 175 -6.49 13.39 -0.18
N PHE A 176 -5.85 13.06 0.92
CA PHE A 176 -4.53 13.57 1.23
C PHE A 176 -3.67 12.57 2.01
N ARG A 177 -2.37 12.86 2.07
CA ARG A 177 -1.41 12.16 2.92
C ARG A 177 -0.65 13.20 3.73
N LEU A 178 -0.61 13.01 5.04
CA LEU A 178 0.21 13.85 5.90
C LEU A 178 1.71 13.64 5.56
N PRO A 179 2.54 14.69 5.70
CA PRO A 179 3.98 14.59 5.50
C PRO A 179 4.61 13.45 6.31
N ILE A 180 5.63 12.79 5.75
CA ILE A 180 6.29 11.67 6.43
C ILE A 180 7.19 12.16 7.57
N GLU A 181 7.78 13.36 7.42
CA GLU A 181 8.77 13.91 8.36
C GLU A 181 8.18 14.84 9.42
N SER A 182 6.85 15.00 9.46
CA SER A 182 6.17 15.85 10.43
C SER A 182 6.05 15.20 11.81
N THR A 183 6.04 16.05 12.84
CA THR A 183 5.75 15.62 14.21
C THR A 183 4.25 15.42 14.43
N LEU A 184 3.88 14.73 15.52
CA LEU A 184 2.48 14.57 15.93
C LEU A 184 1.76 15.93 16.07
N ASP A 185 2.38 16.91 16.73
CA ASP A 185 1.78 18.23 16.92
C ASP A 185 1.58 18.98 15.59
N GLN A 186 2.53 18.84 14.66
CA GLN A 186 2.39 19.40 13.30
C GLN A 186 1.23 18.74 12.57
N ASN A 187 1.13 17.41 12.64
CA ASN A 187 0.04 16.65 12.03
C ASN A 187 -1.33 17.03 12.58
N ILE A 188 -1.46 17.21 13.90
CA ILE A 188 -2.70 17.67 14.53
C ILE A 188 -3.06 19.08 14.04
N ALA A 189 -2.10 20.02 14.04
CA ALA A 189 -2.33 21.38 13.58
C ALA A 189 -2.79 21.42 12.11
N MET A 190 -2.16 20.64 11.22
CA MET A 190 -2.55 20.56 9.82
C MET A 190 -3.97 20.00 9.63
N LEU A 191 -4.36 18.99 10.42
CA LEU A 191 -5.73 18.45 10.39
C LEU A 191 -6.76 19.46 10.89
N ASP A 192 -6.43 20.22 11.93
CA ASP A 192 -7.30 21.27 12.47
C ASP A 192 -7.47 22.42 11.46
N ASP A 193 -6.38 22.85 10.82
CA ASP A 193 -6.40 23.88 9.77
C ASP A 193 -7.23 23.43 8.56
N LEU A 194 -7.05 22.20 8.07
CA LEU A 194 -7.87 21.63 6.99
C LEU A 194 -9.34 21.55 7.40
N SER A 195 -9.63 21.07 8.60
CA SER A 195 -11.01 20.98 9.13
C SER A 195 -11.66 22.36 9.22
N GLY A 196 -10.91 23.38 9.66
CA GLY A 196 -11.34 24.77 9.70
C GLY A 196 -11.63 25.32 8.30
N TYR A 197 -10.70 25.13 7.37
CA TYR A 197 -10.84 25.59 6.00
C TYR A 197 -12.09 25.02 5.32
N PHE A 198 -12.34 23.72 5.44
CA PHE A 198 -13.55 23.09 4.90
C PHE A 198 -14.82 23.65 5.54
N LYS A 199 -14.85 23.82 6.87
CA LYS A 199 -16.03 24.39 7.54
C LYS A 199 -16.36 25.82 7.10
N GLU A 200 -15.35 26.59 6.70
CA GLU A 200 -15.52 27.99 6.28
C GLU A 200 -15.85 28.14 4.80
N ASN A 201 -15.32 27.26 3.94
CA ASN A 201 -15.34 27.44 2.49
C ASN A 201 -16.17 26.40 1.71
N ASP A 202 -16.38 25.19 2.27
CA ASP A 202 -17.15 24.15 1.60
C ASP A 202 -18.64 24.54 1.55
N PRO A 203 -19.21 24.74 0.35
CA PRO A 203 -20.60 25.18 0.22
C PRO A 203 -21.59 24.03 0.45
N CYS A 204 -21.14 22.77 0.49
CA CYS A 204 -21.99 21.65 0.87
C CYS A 204 -22.46 21.80 2.33
N ASN A 205 -23.73 22.16 2.46
CA ASN A 205 -24.41 22.38 3.72
C ASN A 205 -24.19 21.20 4.68
N SER A 206 -24.05 21.51 5.98
CA SER A 206 -23.79 20.63 7.14
C SER A 206 -24.50 19.25 7.23
N MET A 207 -25.43 18.91 6.33
CA MET A 207 -26.11 17.61 6.23
C MET A 207 -25.45 16.62 5.25
N THR A 208 -24.65 17.05 4.28
CA THR A 208 -23.96 16.17 3.31
C THR A 208 -22.54 16.65 3.09
N GLN A 209 -21.66 16.39 4.05
CA GLN A 209 -20.23 16.72 3.94
C GLN A 209 -19.57 15.92 2.81
N HIS A 210 -18.71 16.56 2.03
CA HIS A 210 -17.86 15.86 1.06
C HIS A 210 -17.05 14.75 1.76
N PRO A 211 -16.86 13.57 1.15
CA PRO A 211 -15.95 12.56 1.68
C PRO A 211 -14.54 13.14 1.80
N VAL A 212 -13.95 13.02 2.98
CA VAL A 212 -12.53 13.34 3.21
C VAL A 212 -11.82 12.04 3.55
N VAL A 213 -10.78 11.73 2.79
CA VAL A 213 -10.04 10.47 2.84
C VAL A 213 -8.57 10.76 3.18
N ALA A 214 -7.98 9.98 4.07
CA ALA A 214 -6.57 10.15 4.43
C ALA A 214 -5.82 8.81 4.50
N PHE A 215 -4.53 8.82 4.18
CA PHE A 215 -3.66 7.63 4.30
C PHE A 215 -3.07 7.52 5.69
N ALA A 216 -3.28 6.40 6.39
CA ALA A 216 -2.66 6.15 7.70
C ALA A 216 -1.71 4.95 7.64
N SER A 217 -0.54 5.09 8.24
CA SER A 217 0.49 4.06 8.35
C SER A 217 0.84 3.68 9.79
N SER A 218 0.25 4.38 10.78
CA SER A 218 0.21 3.96 12.18
C SER A 218 -1.20 4.03 12.77
N ILE A 219 -1.57 3.07 13.62
CA ILE A 219 -2.79 3.10 14.44
C ILE A 219 -2.85 4.30 15.41
N THR A 220 -1.73 5.00 15.58
CA THR A 220 -1.63 6.22 16.41
C THR A 220 -1.70 7.50 15.59
N ASP A 221 -1.83 7.42 14.26
CA ASP A 221 -1.93 8.59 13.40
C ASP A 221 -3.18 9.42 13.77
N PRO A 222 -3.06 10.75 13.95
CA PRO A 222 -4.13 11.58 14.50
C PRO A 222 -5.40 11.60 13.64
N GLN A 223 -5.23 11.42 12.34
CA GLN A 223 -6.32 11.32 11.36
C GLN A 223 -7.26 10.14 11.58
N ILE A 224 -6.84 9.06 12.26
CA ILE A 224 -7.71 7.90 12.55
C ILE A 224 -8.85 8.30 13.49
N THR A 225 -8.58 9.17 14.45
CA THR A 225 -9.55 9.62 15.45
C THR A 225 -10.25 10.92 15.10
N SER A 226 -9.87 11.55 13.99
CA SER A 226 -10.44 12.84 13.57
C SER A 226 -11.83 12.65 12.97
N SER A 227 -12.81 13.36 13.52
CA SER A 227 -14.19 13.37 13.00
C SER A 227 -14.32 14.06 11.64
N PHE A 228 -13.29 14.81 11.22
CA PHE A 228 -13.20 15.40 9.89
C PHE A 228 -12.97 14.33 8.81
N ILE A 229 -12.41 13.18 9.16
CA ILE A 229 -12.05 12.12 8.22
C ILE A 229 -13.17 11.10 8.10
N THR A 230 -13.64 10.90 6.88
CA THR A 230 -14.76 9.98 6.59
C THR A 230 -14.28 8.55 6.28
N GLU A 231 -13.04 8.42 5.81
CA GLU A 231 -12.44 7.14 5.43
C GLU A 231 -10.91 7.20 5.53
N ILE A 232 -10.32 6.09 5.96
CA ILE A 232 -8.87 5.89 6.00
C ILE A 232 -8.49 4.85 4.96
N ILE A 233 -7.50 5.18 4.14
CA ILE A 233 -6.74 4.19 3.38
C ILE A 233 -5.64 3.69 4.30
N GLU A 234 -5.73 2.44 4.74
CA GLU A 234 -4.69 1.83 5.56
C GLU A 234 -3.49 1.46 4.66
N ASP A 235 -2.29 1.85 5.10
CA ASP A 235 -1.08 1.79 4.27
C ASP A 235 0.17 1.32 5.02
N PRO A 236 0.49 0.03 4.94
CA PRO A 236 -0.33 -1.09 5.38
C PRO A 236 -0.29 -1.19 6.92
N LEU A 237 -1.37 -0.80 7.61
CA LEU A 237 -1.46 -0.89 9.07
C LEU A 237 -1.35 -2.33 9.58
N ILE A 238 -1.72 -3.30 8.74
CA ILE A 238 -1.62 -4.73 9.06
C ILE A 238 -0.17 -5.19 9.28
N LEU A 239 0.83 -4.38 8.94
CA LEU A 239 2.24 -4.68 9.12
C LEU A 239 2.93 -3.79 10.17
N GLU A 240 2.19 -2.89 10.82
CA GLU A 240 2.76 -2.00 11.82
C GLU A 240 3.31 -2.81 13.01
N PRO A 241 4.61 -2.71 13.36
CA PRO A 241 5.21 -3.53 14.42
C PRO A 241 4.59 -3.34 15.82
N SER A 242 4.04 -2.14 16.08
CA SER A 242 3.39 -1.80 17.35
C SER A 242 2.02 -2.50 17.47
N ILE A 243 1.43 -2.93 16.36
CA ILE A 243 0.11 -3.56 16.37
C ILE A 243 0.20 -4.90 17.11
N ASN A 244 -0.67 -5.10 18.10
CA ASN A 244 -0.66 -6.25 19.00
C ASN A 244 0.62 -6.43 19.86
N ASN A 245 1.47 -5.40 20.03
CA ASN A 245 2.70 -5.46 20.85
C ASN A 245 3.64 -6.63 20.48
N GLN A 246 3.81 -6.92 19.19
CA GLN A 246 4.56 -8.08 18.74
C GLN A 246 6.00 -7.73 18.36
N GLU A 247 6.83 -7.43 19.36
CA GLU A 247 8.27 -7.27 19.15
C GLU A 247 8.90 -8.56 18.59
N GLY A 248 9.58 -8.44 17.44
CA GLY A 248 10.39 -9.51 16.85
C GLY A 248 9.64 -10.53 15.98
N VAL A 249 8.33 -10.38 15.79
CA VAL A 249 7.56 -11.21 14.85
C VAL A 249 7.64 -10.61 13.44
N VAL A 250 7.86 -11.47 12.44
CA VAL A 250 8.07 -11.04 11.04
C VAL A 250 6.89 -11.51 10.19
N PRO A 251 5.84 -10.67 10.00
CA PRO A 251 4.66 -11.05 9.23
C PRO A 251 4.94 -11.24 7.74
N PHE A 252 6.06 -10.73 7.24
CA PHE A 252 6.51 -10.88 5.86
C PHE A 252 8.01 -10.64 5.77
N GLY A 253 8.67 -11.17 4.75
CA GLY A 253 10.08 -10.88 4.51
C GLY A 253 10.64 -11.60 3.30
N VAL A 254 11.93 -11.39 3.08
CA VAL A 254 12.68 -12.14 2.06
C VAL A 254 13.66 -13.06 2.78
N LEU A 255 13.47 -14.36 2.60
CA LEU A 255 14.42 -15.38 3.06
C LEU A 255 15.64 -15.35 2.13
N SER A 256 16.84 -15.32 2.70
CA SER A 256 18.10 -15.31 1.96
C SER A 256 19.10 -16.28 2.58
N SER A 257 19.95 -16.90 1.77
CA SER A 257 21.02 -17.80 2.22
C SER A 257 22.37 -17.09 2.22
N VAL A 258 23.17 -17.39 3.24
CA VAL A 258 24.59 -17.00 3.30
C VAL A 258 25.35 -17.79 2.25
N MET A 259 25.94 -17.10 1.28
CA MET A 259 26.67 -17.70 0.16
C MET A 259 28.18 -17.57 0.30
N SER A 260 28.67 -16.67 1.16
CA SER A 260 30.10 -16.51 1.40
C SER A 260 30.40 -15.87 2.77
N ARG A 261 31.53 -16.25 3.35
CA ARG A 261 32.11 -15.69 4.58
C ARG A 261 33.59 -15.33 4.33
N PRO A 262 33.87 -14.25 3.59
CA PRO A 262 35.25 -13.90 3.22
C PRO A 262 36.07 -13.40 4.41
N GLU A 263 35.42 -12.82 5.42
CA GLU A 263 36.06 -12.28 6.62
C GLU A 263 35.22 -12.59 7.87
N PRO A 264 35.82 -12.65 9.08
CA PRO A 264 35.07 -12.97 10.30
C PRO A 264 33.85 -12.07 10.56
N ALA A 265 33.93 -10.78 10.24
CA ALA A 265 32.87 -9.80 10.47
C ALA A 265 31.98 -9.53 9.23
N LEU A 266 32.12 -10.30 8.14
CA LEU A 266 31.39 -10.08 6.90
C LEU A 266 30.77 -11.38 6.37
N ALA A 267 29.48 -11.35 6.09
CA ALA A 267 28.78 -12.38 5.32
C ALA A 267 28.20 -11.77 4.04
N LEU A 268 28.23 -12.54 2.95
CA LEU A 268 27.51 -12.19 1.72
C LEU A 268 26.34 -13.16 1.59
N ILE A 269 25.19 -12.60 1.21
CA ILE A 269 23.93 -13.33 1.06
C ILE A 269 23.44 -13.26 -0.38
N ASP A 270 22.62 -14.22 -0.79
CA ASP A 270 22.06 -14.35 -2.15
C ASP A 270 20.87 -13.44 -2.48
N CYS A 271 20.56 -12.48 -1.60
CA CYS A 271 19.54 -11.48 -1.81
C CYS A 271 20.18 -10.11 -2.07
N GLY A 272 20.02 -9.61 -3.30
CA GLY A 272 20.38 -8.26 -3.72
C GLY A 272 19.18 -7.46 -4.23
N GLN A 273 19.42 -6.35 -4.92
CA GLN A 273 18.41 -5.40 -5.40
C GLN A 273 17.37 -6.02 -6.36
N LYS A 274 17.67 -7.15 -7.00
CA LYS A 274 16.69 -7.88 -7.83
C LYS A 274 15.69 -8.71 -7.02
N ALA A 275 15.92 -8.85 -5.72
CA ALA A 275 15.14 -9.64 -4.78
C ALA A 275 14.54 -8.80 -3.65
N ILE A 276 15.05 -7.59 -3.40
CA ILE A 276 14.52 -6.70 -2.36
C ILE A 276 14.75 -5.25 -2.75
N SER A 277 13.73 -4.39 -2.57
CA SER A 277 13.85 -2.97 -2.89
C SER A 277 14.81 -2.28 -1.92
N THR A 278 15.51 -1.24 -2.42
CA THR A 278 16.39 -0.38 -1.62
C THR A 278 16.04 1.10 -1.73
N ASP A 279 14.90 1.43 -2.33
CA ASP A 279 14.54 2.82 -2.65
C ASP A 279 14.31 3.67 -1.39
N ARG A 280 13.89 3.03 -0.29
CA ARG A 280 13.78 3.63 1.05
C ARG A 280 14.94 3.26 1.99
N GLY A 281 16.08 2.84 1.43
CA GLY A 281 17.25 2.38 2.19
C GLY A 281 17.43 0.87 2.18
N VAL A 282 18.50 0.40 2.83
CA VAL A 282 18.80 -1.04 2.91
C VAL A 282 17.81 -1.80 3.82
N PRO A 283 17.53 -3.08 3.56
CA PRO A 283 16.64 -3.86 4.40
C PRO A 283 17.24 -4.16 5.78
N GLY A 284 16.37 -4.33 6.77
CA GLY A 284 16.75 -4.81 8.10
C GLY A 284 16.96 -6.32 8.14
N ILE A 285 17.59 -6.82 9.21
CA ILE A 285 17.76 -8.26 9.46
C ILE A 285 16.93 -8.64 10.68
N SER A 286 16.00 -9.57 10.51
CA SER A 286 15.09 -9.94 11.59
C SER A 286 15.75 -10.91 12.58
N GLY A 287 15.56 -10.65 13.88
CA GLY A 287 15.97 -11.57 14.95
C GLY A 287 17.49 -11.71 15.16
N MET A 288 18.31 -10.87 14.52
CA MET A 288 19.77 -10.93 14.62
C MET A 288 20.35 -9.61 15.14
N ARG A 289 20.61 -9.55 16.45
CA ARG A 289 21.19 -8.36 17.08
C ARG A 289 22.62 -8.13 16.64
N GLY A 290 22.99 -6.87 16.45
CA GLY A 290 24.34 -6.45 16.08
C GLY A 290 24.76 -6.83 14.66
N ALA A 291 23.85 -7.33 13.82
CA ALA A 291 24.09 -7.47 12.38
C ALA A 291 23.30 -6.42 11.61
N HIS A 292 23.87 -5.91 10.53
CA HIS A 292 23.18 -4.99 9.63
C HIS A 292 23.61 -5.19 8.17
N ILE A 293 22.77 -4.75 7.26
CA ILE A 293 23.13 -4.64 5.85
C ILE A 293 23.91 -3.34 5.65
N GLU A 294 25.14 -3.45 5.19
CA GLU A 294 25.95 -2.27 4.83
C GLU A 294 25.56 -1.74 3.45
N LYS A 295 25.41 -2.65 2.49
CA LYS A 295 25.08 -2.34 1.10
C LYS A 295 24.47 -3.53 0.38
N MET A 296 23.86 -3.22 -0.75
CA MET A 296 23.28 -4.18 -1.68
C MET A 296 23.89 -3.98 -3.07
N SER A 297 24.16 -5.09 -3.74
CA SER A 297 24.43 -5.13 -5.18
C SER A 297 23.21 -5.72 -5.90
N ALA A 298 23.28 -5.92 -7.22
CA ALA A 298 22.19 -6.51 -7.98
C ALA A 298 21.75 -7.89 -7.44
N GLU A 299 22.71 -8.75 -7.06
CA GLU A 299 22.46 -10.15 -6.67
C GLU A 299 22.82 -10.45 -5.21
N HIS A 300 23.60 -9.59 -4.55
CA HIS A 300 24.15 -9.88 -3.22
C HIS A 300 23.97 -8.76 -2.21
N GLY A 301 23.71 -9.15 -0.97
CA GLY A 301 23.73 -8.30 0.20
C GLY A 301 25.02 -8.47 1.01
N PHE A 302 25.50 -7.37 1.60
CA PHE A 302 26.70 -7.35 2.42
C PHE A 302 26.29 -7.17 3.88
N VAL A 303 26.36 -8.26 4.65
CA VAL A 303 25.97 -8.30 6.06
C VAL A 303 27.21 -8.09 6.92
N ILE A 304 27.23 -7.01 7.69
CA ILE A 304 28.22 -6.79 8.74
C ILE A 304 27.75 -7.52 9.98
N LEU A 305 28.63 -8.32 10.57
CA LEU A 305 28.33 -9.14 11.74
C LEU A 305 29.02 -8.56 12.97
N GLY A 306 28.25 -8.40 14.03
CA GLY A 306 28.74 -8.15 15.37
C GLY A 306 29.20 -9.43 16.09
N PRO A 307 29.69 -9.32 17.33
CA PRO A 307 30.14 -10.46 18.12
C PRO A 307 29.07 -11.56 18.26
N GLU A 308 27.81 -11.16 18.47
CA GLU A 308 26.67 -12.07 18.67
C GLU A 308 26.21 -12.79 17.39
N SER A 309 26.56 -12.27 16.21
CA SER A 309 26.20 -12.84 14.90
C SER A 309 27.38 -13.44 14.15
N SER A 310 28.57 -13.44 14.76
CA SER A 310 29.81 -13.96 14.18
C SER A 310 29.77 -15.46 13.86
N SER A 311 28.86 -16.21 14.50
CA SER A 311 28.64 -17.64 14.28
C SER A 311 27.88 -17.98 13.00
N LEU A 312 27.40 -16.99 12.24
CA LEU A 312 26.65 -17.20 11.01
C LEU A 312 27.49 -17.97 9.97
N ASN A 313 26.99 -19.13 9.53
CA ASN A 313 27.72 -20.06 8.66
C ASN A 313 27.26 -20.04 7.20
N LEU A 314 28.11 -20.56 6.31
CA LEU A 314 27.76 -20.80 4.91
C LEU A 314 26.50 -21.68 4.81
N GLY A 315 25.52 -21.26 4.00
CA GLY A 315 24.25 -21.96 3.78
C GLY A 315 23.18 -21.68 4.84
N GLU A 316 23.52 -21.02 5.96
CA GLU A 316 22.50 -20.59 6.92
C GLU A 316 21.58 -19.54 6.30
N LYS A 317 20.31 -19.58 6.70
CA LYS A 317 19.29 -18.67 6.16
C LYS A 317 18.99 -17.56 7.14
N ILE A 318 18.83 -16.35 6.62
CA ILE A 318 18.40 -15.18 7.36
C ILE A 318 17.13 -14.61 6.74
N VAL A 319 16.36 -13.89 7.55
CA VAL A 319 15.16 -13.19 7.10
C VAL A 319 15.48 -11.71 7.01
N LEU A 320 15.22 -11.13 5.85
CA LEU A 320 15.35 -9.70 5.60
C LEU A 320 13.98 -9.03 5.68
N SER A 321 13.92 -7.89 6.37
CA SER A 321 12.76 -7.00 6.44
C SER A 321 12.93 -5.88 5.41
N PRO A 322 12.12 -5.84 4.34
CA PRO A 322 12.18 -4.78 3.34
C PRO A 322 11.99 -3.38 3.92
N SER A 323 12.70 -2.40 3.37
CA SER A 323 12.49 -0.98 3.64
C SER A 323 11.31 -0.41 2.85
N ASP A 324 11.05 -0.95 1.65
CA ASP A 324 9.84 -0.72 0.86
C ASP A 324 9.19 -2.05 0.49
N ILE A 325 8.00 -2.27 1.03
CA ILE A 325 7.22 -3.50 0.90
C ILE A 325 6.61 -3.59 -0.48
N GLY A 326 5.98 -2.51 -0.93
CA GLY A 326 5.32 -2.42 -2.23
C GLY A 326 6.30 -2.75 -3.35
N ASP A 327 7.43 -2.06 -3.37
CA ASP A 327 8.43 -2.26 -4.40
C ASP A 327 9.04 -3.67 -4.34
N THR A 328 9.23 -4.21 -3.14
CA THR A 328 9.72 -5.58 -2.98
C THR A 328 8.73 -6.60 -3.55
N PHE A 329 7.43 -6.50 -3.24
CA PHE A 329 6.42 -7.39 -3.83
C PHE A 329 6.40 -7.33 -5.36
N ASN A 330 6.62 -6.14 -5.92
CA ASN A 330 6.67 -5.92 -7.35
C ASN A 330 7.91 -6.54 -8.05
N LEU A 331 8.89 -7.08 -7.30
CA LEU A 331 10.00 -7.87 -7.84
C LEU A 331 9.65 -9.36 -8.01
N TYR A 332 8.56 -9.84 -7.42
CA TYR A 332 8.20 -11.27 -7.35
C TYR A 332 6.94 -11.61 -8.15
N ASP A 333 6.97 -12.73 -8.87
CA ASP A 333 5.77 -13.25 -9.56
C ASP A 333 4.84 -13.99 -8.60
N TYR A 334 5.39 -14.47 -7.48
CA TYR A 334 4.68 -15.27 -6.48
C TYR A 334 5.15 -14.91 -5.06
N VAL A 335 4.24 -15.05 -4.10
CA VAL A 335 4.50 -14.95 -2.66
C VAL A 335 4.22 -16.28 -1.97
N ASN A 336 5.12 -16.68 -1.07
CA ASN A 336 4.98 -17.90 -0.28
C ASN A 336 4.15 -17.62 0.96
N VAL A 337 3.11 -18.43 1.18
CA VAL A 337 2.15 -18.21 2.26
C VAL A 337 2.42 -19.23 3.36
N LEU A 338 2.83 -18.74 4.52
CA LEU A 338 3.15 -19.56 5.67
C LEU A 338 2.01 -19.61 6.69
N SER A 339 1.97 -20.70 7.45
CA SER A 339 1.18 -20.90 8.66
C SER A 339 1.94 -21.87 9.54
N ASP A 340 2.07 -21.57 10.84
CA ASP A 340 2.93 -22.37 11.74
C ASP A 340 4.34 -22.62 11.15
N GLU A 341 4.96 -21.55 10.62
CA GLU A 341 6.25 -21.56 9.92
C GLU A 341 6.37 -22.51 8.71
N LYS A 342 5.26 -23.05 8.19
CA LYS A 342 5.24 -24.00 7.07
C LYS A 342 4.52 -23.42 5.86
N LEU A 343 5.01 -23.74 4.68
CA LEU A 343 4.40 -23.38 3.40
C LEU A 343 3.01 -24.02 3.28
N THR A 344 1.98 -23.19 3.14
CA THR A 344 0.59 -23.63 2.98
C THR A 344 -0.01 -23.31 1.62
N ALA A 345 0.46 -22.25 0.97
CA ALA A 345 0.06 -21.88 -0.37
C ALA A 345 1.15 -21.06 -1.06
N ILE A 346 1.00 -20.90 -2.37
CA ILE A 346 1.77 -19.97 -3.18
C ILE A 346 0.75 -19.11 -3.92
N TRP A 347 0.77 -17.80 -3.71
CA TRP A 347 -0.11 -16.88 -4.43
C TRP A 347 0.67 -16.18 -5.53
N LYS A 348 0.00 -15.94 -6.65
CA LYS A 348 0.54 -15.07 -7.69
C LYS A 348 0.47 -13.63 -7.21
N VAL A 349 1.37 -12.78 -7.70
CA VAL A 349 1.29 -11.33 -7.55
C VAL A 349 0.70 -10.76 -8.83
N GLU A 350 -0.62 -10.90 -9.00
CA GLU A 350 -1.31 -10.67 -10.26
C GLU A 350 -1.18 -9.25 -10.79
N ALA A 351 -1.07 -8.27 -9.90
CA ALA A 351 -0.97 -6.86 -10.23
C ALA A 351 0.48 -6.37 -10.39
N ARG A 352 1.47 -7.27 -10.32
CA ARG A 352 2.87 -6.93 -10.58
C ARG A 352 3.05 -6.29 -11.96
N GLY A 353 3.79 -5.17 -12.01
CA GLY A 353 4.13 -4.48 -13.25
C GLY A 353 2.94 -3.82 -13.96
N LYS A 354 1.79 -3.67 -13.29
CA LYS A 354 0.61 -2.98 -13.80
C LYS A 354 0.72 -1.50 -13.48
N TYR A 355 1.42 -0.74 -14.32
CA TYR A 355 1.73 0.68 -14.04
C TYR A 355 0.81 1.70 -14.74
N VAL A 356 -0.13 1.23 -15.57
CA VAL A 356 -1.01 2.10 -16.38
C VAL A 356 -2.34 2.29 -15.68
#